data_AF-A0A957U092-F1
#
_entry.id   AF-A0A957U092-F1
#
_cell.length_a   1.000
_cell.length_b   1.000
_cell.length_c   1.000
_cell.angle_alpha   90.00
_cell.angle_beta   90.00
_cell.angle_gamma   90.00
#
_symmetry.space_group_name_H-M   'P 1'
#
loop_
_entity.id
_entity.type
_entity.pdbx_description
1 polymer ?
#
loop_
_entity_poly.entity_id
_entity_poly.type
_entity_poly.pdbx_seq_one_letter_code
_entity_poly.pdbx_strand_id
1 'polypeptide(L)'
;MAIKNLWRRVTRSILTVLGIAIGVAAVVALGAMADGIAKNYGDALGLSNDLLVTQANAYDVVFSNLDQDVGQRIDTIPDVVNVDPGVFTWIAVGDVPYFLVYGYEPGSVAMEHYQIVEGKPVTNEKQIAIGRRAADALKKQLDDTLRIYGIPYRIVGIYETGQGMEESGGVVALADAQVIAQKQRQVSLFQVGVRPNSDIDQIIQRIENLDKDITVSKASDYSSSEQWTASLTGFAWGIAIIAILI
;
A
#
# COMPACT_ATOMS: atom_id res chain seq x y z
N MET A 1 42.44 -18.34 -31.41
CA MET A 1 42.51 -19.78 -31.05
C MET A 1 41.33 -20.25 -30.17
N ALA A 2 40.84 -19.45 -29.21
CA ALA A 2 39.70 -19.81 -28.36
C ALA A 2 38.38 -20.14 -29.11
N ILE A 3 38.01 -19.35 -30.13
CA ILE A 3 36.78 -19.53 -30.92
C ILE A 3 36.79 -20.88 -31.70
N LYS A 4 37.95 -21.31 -32.21
CA LYS A 4 38.10 -22.61 -32.89
C LYS A 4 37.96 -23.81 -31.94
N ASN A 5 38.30 -23.64 -30.65
CA ASN A 5 38.16 -24.69 -29.64
C ASN A 5 36.72 -24.84 -29.14
N LEU A 6 35.97 -23.74 -29.02
CA LEU A 6 34.53 -23.76 -28.74
C LEU A 6 33.76 -24.54 -29.82
N TRP A 7 34.14 -24.34 -31.10
CA TRP A 7 33.54 -25.03 -32.25
C TRP A 7 33.87 -26.52 -32.35
N ARG A 8 34.90 -27.01 -31.65
CA ARG A 8 35.27 -28.44 -31.60
C ARG A 8 34.51 -29.22 -30.52
N ARG A 9 33.94 -28.53 -29.53
CA ARG A 9 33.16 -29.11 -28.42
C ARG A 9 31.86 -28.32 -28.22
N VAL A 10 31.10 -28.20 -29.30
CA VAL A 10 29.89 -27.37 -29.40
C VAL A 10 28.88 -27.73 -28.31
N THR A 11 28.59 -29.03 -28.12
CA THR A 11 27.61 -29.51 -27.15
C THR A 11 27.97 -29.12 -25.72
N ARG A 12 29.23 -29.35 -25.30
CA ARG A 12 29.68 -29.02 -23.94
C ARG A 12 29.67 -27.52 -23.69
N SER A 13 30.10 -26.74 -24.68
CA SER A 13 30.17 -25.28 -24.59
C SER A 13 28.77 -24.66 -24.51
N ILE A 14 27.82 -25.16 -25.30
CA ILE A 14 26.42 -24.75 -25.24
C ILE A 14 25.80 -25.09 -23.89
N LEU A 15 26.02 -26.31 -23.37
CA LEU A 15 25.46 -26.73 -22.09
C LEU A 15 25.97 -25.85 -20.93
N THR A 16 27.26 -25.49 -20.93
CA THR A 16 27.84 -24.59 -19.91
C THR A 16 27.30 -23.17 -20.02
N VAL A 17 27.15 -22.64 -21.24
CA VAL A 17 26.60 -21.29 -21.44
C VAL A 17 25.12 -21.26 -21.04
N LEU A 18 24.35 -22.30 -21.36
CA LEU A 18 22.95 -22.42 -20.94
C LEU A 18 22.81 -22.51 -19.42
N GLY A 19 23.65 -23.29 -18.73
CA GLY A 19 23.63 -23.37 -17.28
C GLY A 19 23.86 -22.02 -16.62
N ILE A 20 24.91 -21.29 -17.06
CA ILE A 20 25.20 -19.93 -16.56
C ILE A 20 24.06 -18.97 -16.90
N ALA A 21 23.53 -19.03 -18.12
CA ALA A 21 22.44 -18.14 -18.55
C ALA A 21 21.17 -18.35 -17.71
N ILE A 22 20.79 -19.60 -17.44
CA ILE A 22 19.62 -19.93 -16.61
C ILE A 22 19.84 -19.47 -15.16
N GLY A 23 21.03 -19.72 -14.59
CA GLY A 23 21.35 -19.29 -13.23
C GLY A 23 21.28 -17.76 -13.06
N VAL A 24 21.91 -17.02 -13.97
CA VAL A 24 21.87 -15.54 -13.96
C VAL A 24 20.44 -15.04 -14.18
N ALA A 25 19.70 -15.63 -15.12
CA ALA A 25 18.31 -15.24 -15.36
C ALA A 25 17.41 -15.46 -14.14
N ALA A 26 17.58 -16.57 -13.42
CA ALA A 26 16.82 -16.85 -12.20
C ALA A 26 17.11 -15.84 -11.09
N VAL A 27 18.39 -15.49 -10.86
CA VAL A 27 18.79 -14.49 -9.86
C VAL A 27 18.22 -13.11 -10.18
N VAL A 28 18.35 -12.67 -11.43
CA VAL A 28 17.82 -11.37 -11.87
C VAL A 28 16.29 -11.33 -11.77
N ALA A 29 15.60 -12.40 -12.17
CA ALA A 29 14.15 -12.48 -12.10
C ALA A 29 13.63 -12.44 -10.65
N LEU A 30 14.26 -13.19 -9.73
CA LEU A 30 13.89 -13.17 -8.32
C LEU A 30 14.16 -11.82 -7.65
N GLY A 31 15.30 -11.19 -7.96
CA GLY A 31 15.61 -9.84 -7.46
C GLY A 31 14.59 -8.81 -7.93
N ALA A 32 14.29 -8.80 -9.24
CA ALA A 32 13.28 -7.89 -9.80
C ALA A 32 11.87 -8.15 -9.23
N MET A 33 11.52 -9.41 -8.96
CA MET A 33 10.26 -9.76 -8.31
C MET A 33 10.19 -9.25 -6.87
N ALA A 34 11.28 -9.39 -6.10
CA ALA A 34 11.35 -8.89 -4.72
C ALA A 34 11.20 -7.36 -4.67
N ASP A 35 11.93 -6.65 -5.54
CA ASP A 35 11.83 -5.18 -5.66
C ASP A 35 10.41 -4.75 -6.10
N GLY A 36 9.81 -5.48 -7.04
CA GLY A 36 8.44 -5.22 -7.49
C GLY A 36 7.41 -5.42 -6.39
N ILE A 37 7.54 -6.44 -5.55
CA ILE A 37 6.66 -6.68 -4.40
C ILE A 37 6.84 -5.57 -3.36
N ALA A 38 8.08 -5.21 -3.02
CA ALA A 38 8.38 -4.16 -2.06
C ALA A 38 7.78 -2.82 -2.49
N LYS A 39 7.95 -2.44 -3.76
CA LYS A 39 7.39 -1.21 -4.31
C LYS A 39 5.85 -1.22 -4.27
N ASN A 40 5.22 -2.29 -4.75
CA ASN A 40 3.76 -2.41 -4.72
C ASN A 40 3.17 -2.37 -3.29
N TYR A 41 3.95 -2.72 -2.26
CA TYR A 41 3.48 -2.67 -0.88
C TYR A 41 3.57 -1.26 -0.28
N GLY A 42 4.68 -0.56 -0.51
CA GLY A 42 4.86 0.83 -0.04
C GLY A 42 3.87 1.79 -0.69
N ASP A 43 3.65 1.64 -2.00
CA ASP A 43 2.76 2.53 -2.75
C ASP A 43 1.27 2.27 -2.40
N ALA A 44 0.92 1.11 -1.81
CA ALA A 44 -0.47 0.68 -1.62
C ALA A 44 -1.26 1.40 -0.54
N LEU A 45 -0.64 2.31 0.20
CA LEU A 45 -1.36 3.13 1.16
C LEU A 45 -2.09 4.32 0.51
N GLY A 46 -1.87 4.57 -0.78
CA GLY A 46 -2.50 5.68 -1.49
C GLY A 46 -2.16 7.02 -0.86
N LEU A 47 -0.88 7.24 -0.57
CA LEU A 47 -0.42 8.47 0.06
C LEU A 47 -0.48 9.59 -0.97
N SER A 48 -1.36 10.57 -0.75
CA SER A 48 -1.54 11.72 -1.63
C SER A 48 -1.15 13.05 -1.00
N ASN A 49 -0.93 13.07 0.32
CA ASN A 49 -0.43 14.24 1.03
C ASN A 49 1.08 14.14 1.32
N ASP A 50 1.65 15.22 1.85
CA ASP A 50 3.10 15.39 2.04
C ASP A 50 3.68 14.54 3.18
N LEU A 51 2.91 14.38 4.27
CA LEU A 51 3.34 13.69 5.49
C LEU A 51 2.37 12.58 5.86
N LEU A 52 2.91 11.57 6.52
CA LEU A 52 2.18 10.46 7.09
C LEU A 52 2.47 10.39 8.59
N VAL A 53 1.41 10.35 9.39
CA VAL A 53 1.48 10.18 10.85
C VAL A 53 0.93 8.82 11.21
N THR A 54 1.74 8.01 11.90
CA THR A 54 1.39 6.65 12.34
C THR A 54 1.73 6.47 13.81
N GLN A 55 1.27 5.38 14.41
CA GLN A 55 1.67 5.01 15.77
C GLN A 55 3.14 4.60 15.79
N ALA A 56 3.88 5.13 16.77
CA ALA A 56 5.28 4.80 17.00
C ALA A 56 5.45 3.29 17.24
N ASN A 57 6.50 2.70 16.65
CA ASN A 57 6.82 1.27 16.71
C ASN A 57 5.75 0.32 16.14
N ALA A 58 4.75 0.82 15.41
CA ALA A 58 3.85 -0.05 14.65
C ALA A 58 4.63 -0.75 13.53
N TYR A 59 4.51 -2.08 13.45
CA TYR A 59 5.17 -2.86 12.39
C TYR A 59 4.58 -2.58 11.00
N ASP A 60 3.28 -2.26 10.97
CA ASP A 60 2.51 -1.89 9.79
C ASP A 60 1.41 -0.89 10.18
N VAL A 61 1.05 -0.02 9.25
CA VAL A 61 -0.05 0.94 9.38
C VAL A 61 -1.38 0.28 9.69
N VAL A 62 -1.66 -0.92 9.17
CA VAL A 62 -2.90 -1.65 9.49
C VAL A 62 -3.02 -1.91 11.01
N PHE A 63 -1.90 -2.09 11.71
CA PHE A 63 -1.86 -2.34 13.14
C PHE A 63 -1.75 -1.06 14.00
N SER A 64 -1.48 0.10 13.38
CA SER A 64 -1.43 1.38 14.07
C SER A 64 -2.81 1.78 14.61
N ASN A 65 -2.88 2.27 15.84
CA ASN A 65 -4.11 2.76 16.47
C ASN A 65 -3.85 4.14 17.07
N LEU A 66 -4.39 5.16 16.41
CA LEU A 66 -4.32 6.54 16.83
C LEU A 66 -5.72 7.04 17.19
N ASP A 67 -5.84 7.79 18.29
CA ASP A 67 -7.10 8.45 18.62
C ASP A 67 -7.38 9.55 17.60
N GLN A 68 -8.62 9.60 17.09
CA GLN A 68 -9.02 10.53 16.03
C GLN A 68 -8.84 12.01 16.45
N ASP A 69 -8.91 12.32 17.74
CA ASP A 69 -8.71 13.65 18.32
C ASP A 69 -7.28 14.18 18.10
N VAL A 70 -6.29 13.30 17.88
CA VAL A 70 -4.92 13.71 17.51
C VAL A 70 -4.93 14.48 16.18
N GLY A 71 -5.79 14.08 15.23
CA GLY A 71 -5.92 14.76 13.95
C GLY A 71 -6.35 16.23 14.09
N GLN A 72 -7.29 16.50 15.00
CA GLN A 72 -7.73 17.88 15.27
C GLN A 72 -6.60 18.74 15.85
N ARG A 73 -5.71 18.14 16.66
CA ARG A 73 -4.54 18.84 17.22
C ARG A 73 -3.50 19.12 16.14
N ILE A 74 -3.28 18.17 15.23
CA ILE A 74 -2.37 18.35 14.07
C ILE A 74 -2.87 19.49 13.17
N ASP A 75 -4.19 19.57 12.93
CA ASP A 75 -4.80 20.60 12.08
C ASP A 75 -4.58 22.04 12.60
N THR A 76 -4.32 22.20 13.91
CA THR A 76 -3.99 23.51 14.50
C THR A 76 -2.53 23.95 14.31
N ILE A 77 -1.67 23.10 13.78
CA ILE A 77 -0.25 23.42 13.58
C ILE A 77 -0.10 24.41 12.42
N PRO A 78 0.67 25.50 12.57
CA PRO A 78 0.92 26.42 11.48
C PRO A 78 1.53 25.71 10.26
N ASP A 79 1.03 26.08 9.08
CA ASP A 79 1.41 25.55 7.76
C ASP A 79 0.89 24.15 7.41
N VAL A 80 0.13 23.51 8.30
CA VAL A 80 -0.76 22.39 7.94
C VAL A 80 -1.97 22.94 7.17
N VAL A 81 -2.32 22.29 6.05
CA VAL A 81 -3.42 22.70 5.15
C VAL A 81 -4.63 21.77 5.31
N ASN A 82 -4.38 20.47 5.50
CA ASN A 82 -5.41 19.47 5.73
C ASN A 82 -4.82 18.28 6.51
N VAL A 83 -5.70 17.59 7.23
CA VAL A 83 -5.39 16.35 7.95
C VAL A 83 -6.48 15.34 7.60
N ASP A 84 -6.11 14.31 6.85
CA ASP A 84 -7.01 13.27 6.39
C ASP A 84 -6.83 12.02 7.27
N PRO A 85 -7.75 11.73 8.21
CA PRO A 85 -7.74 10.47 8.95
C PRO A 85 -8.01 9.28 8.02
N GLY A 86 -7.23 8.21 8.18
CA GLY A 86 -7.33 7.00 7.38
C GLY A 86 -7.46 5.73 8.23
N VAL A 87 -8.36 4.83 7.85
CA VAL A 87 -8.45 3.47 8.41
C VAL A 87 -8.13 2.44 7.34
N PHE A 88 -7.27 1.50 7.70
CA PHE A 88 -6.82 0.43 6.82
C PHE A 88 -7.02 -0.90 7.53
N THR A 89 -7.66 -1.85 6.87
CA THR A 89 -7.89 -3.19 7.43
C THR A 89 -8.00 -4.25 6.36
N TRP A 90 -7.41 -5.42 6.62
CA TRP A 90 -7.53 -6.60 5.78
C TRP A 90 -8.74 -7.42 6.20
N ILE A 91 -9.59 -7.76 5.24
CA ILE A 91 -10.76 -8.61 5.45
C ILE A 91 -10.83 -9.70 4.39
N ALA A 92 -11.59 -10.76 4.67
CA ALA A 92 -12.00 -11.74 3.68
C ALA A 92 -13.41 -11.42 3.19
N VAL A 93 -13.62 -11.40 1.87
CA VAL A 93 -14.93 -11.15 1.27
C VAL A 93 -15.16 -12.13 0.12
N GLY A 94 -16.22 -12.94 0.23
CA GLY A 94 -16.47 -14.00 -0.74
C GLY A 94 -15.29 -14.95 -0.84
N ASP A 95 -14.78 -15.16 -2.06
CA ASP A 95 -13.61 -15.99 -2.35
C ASP A 95 -12.28 -15.21 -2.35
N VAL A 96 -12.29 -13.92 -1.97
CA VAL A 96 -11.09 -13.08 -1.87
C VAL A 96 -10.60 -13.06 -0.42
N PRO A 97 -9.52 -13.78 -0.07
CA PRO A 97 -9.05 -13.90 1.31
C PRO A 97 -8.33 -12.65 1.83
N TYR A 98 -7.81 -11.80 0.94
CA TYR A 98 -7.09 -10.58 1.27
C TYR A 98 -7.69 -9.40 0.49
N PHE A 99 -8.74 -8.82 1.04
CA PHE A 99 -9.37 -7.60 0.53
C PHE A 99 -9.00 -6.44 1.46
N LEU A 100 -8.29 -5.44 0.95
CA LEU A 100 -7.91 -4.27 1.75
C LEU A 100 -9.05 -3.25 1.72
N VAL A 101 -9.56 -2.90 2.90
CA VAL A 101 -10.52 -1.81 3.05
C VAL A 101 -9.77 -0.55 3.42
N TYR A 102 -10.00 0.49 2.63
CA TYR A 102 -9.54 1.85 2.86
C TYR A 102 -10.71 2.70 3.32
N GLY A 103 -10.51 3.47 4.39
CA GLY A 103 -11.52 4.35 4.95
C GLY A 103 -11.02 5.77 5.06
N TYR A 104 -11.70 6.70 4.39
CA TYR A 104 -11.39 8.12 4.40
C TYR A 104 -12.65 8.98 4.53
N GLU A 105 -12.50 10.24 4.90
CA GLU A 105 -13.63 11.18 4.87
C GLU A 105 -14.07 11.45 3.41
N PRO A 106 -15.38 11.40 3.11
CA PRO A 106 -15.86 11.73 1.77
C PRO A 106 -15.42 13.12 1.31
N GLY A 107 -14.72 13.19 0.18
CA GLY A 107 -14.20 14.44 -0.38
C GLY A 107 -12.85 14.90 0.18
N SER A 108 -12.18 14.08 1.01
CA SER A 108 -10.79 14.36 1.41
C SER A 108 -9.81 14.12 0.24
N VAL A 109 -8.64 14.75 0.32
CA VAL A 109 -7.56 14.57 -0.69
C VAL A 109 -7.16 13.10 -0.78
N ALA A 110 -7.05 12.42 0.37
CA ALA A 110 -6.76 11.00 0.42
C ALA A 110 -7.82 10.11 -0.27
N MET A 111 -9.10 10.49 -0.26
CA MET A 111 -10.14 9.74 -0.99
C MET A 111 -10.07 10.02 -2.50
N GLU A 112 -9.72 11.24 -2.90
CA GLU A 112 -9.60 11.63 -4.32
C GLU A 112 -8.50 10.88 -5.08
N HIS A 113 -7.51 10.32 -4.36
CA HIS A 113 -6.50 9.39 -4.91
C HIS A 113 -7.13 8.26 -5.74
N TYR A 114 -8.27 7.74 -5.29
CA TYR A 114 -8.95 6.61 -5.90
C TYR A 114 -9.82 7.07 -7.07
N GLN A 115 -9.17 7.34 -8.20
CA GLN A 115 -9.81 7.84 -9.40
C GLN A 115 -10.89 6.89 -9.92
N ILE A 116 -12.15 7.31 -9.78
CA ILE A 116 -13.31 6.55 -10.23
C ILE A 116 -13.36 6.59 -11.76
N VAL A 117 -13.19 5.43 -12.39
CA VAL A 117 -13.29 5.26 -13.86
C VAL A 117 -14.71 4.93 -14.30
N GLU A 118 -15.51 4.33 -13.42
CA GLU A 118 -16.92 4.02 -13.66
C GLU A 118 -17.77 4.31 -12.43
N GLY A 119 -18.93 4.93 -12.62
CA GLY A 119 -19.87 5.22 -11.54
C GLY A 119 -19.60 6.56 -10.86
N LYS A 120 -19.61 6.59 -9.52
CA LYS A 120 -19.50 7.79 -8.69
C LYS A 120 -18.59 7.53 -7.48
N PRO A 121 -17.95 8.59 -6.93
CA PRO A 121 -17.20 8.47 -5.69
C PRO A 121 -18.11 8.13 -4.51
N VAL A 122 -17.50 7.57 -3.47
CA VAL A 122 -18.17 7.33 -2.18
C VAL A 122 -18.48 8.67 -1.54
N THR A 123 -19.75 8.88 -1.20
CA THR A 123 -20.24 10.14 -0.62
C THR A 123 -20.97 9.94 0.70
N ASN A 124 -21.41 8.71 0.98
CA ASN A 124 -22.24 8.37 2.13
C ASN A 124 -21.81 7.02 2.71
N GLU A 125 -22.23 6.77 3.95
CA GLU A 125 -22.11 5.45 4.56
C GLU A 125 -22.84 4.36 3.75
N LYS A 126 -22.43 3.10 3.92
CA LYS A 126 -22.92 1.90 3.21
C LYS A 126 -22.74 1.95 1.69
N GLN A 127 -21.84 2.81 1.23
CA GLN A 127 -21.32 2.81 -0.14
C GLN A 127 -19.89 2.29 -0.14
N ILE A 128 -19.51 1.63 -1.22
CA ILE A 128 -18.14 1.20 -1.47
C ILE A 128 -17.77 1.49 -2.93
N ALA A 129 -16.57 2.01 -3.16
CA ALA A 129 -15.92 1.95 -4.45
C ALA A 129 -14.90 0.81 -4.42
N ILE A 130 -14.85 -0.03 -5.43
CA ILE A 130 -13.92 -1.18 -5.47
C ILE A 130 -12.92 -1.01 -6.60
N GLY A 131 -11.71 -1.52 -6.43
CA GLY A 131 -10.74 -1.50 -7.51
C GLY A 131 -11.14 -2.43 -8.66
N ARG A 132 -10.66 -2.15 -9.87
CA ARG A 132 -10.92 -2.99 -11.06
C ARG A 132 -10.63 -4.47 -10.81
N ARG A 133 -9.46 -4.78 -10.21
CA ARG A 133 -9.06 -6.17 -9.92
C ARG A 133 -9.99 -6.84 -8.90
N ALA A 134 -10.44 -6.11 -7.89
CA ALA A 134 -11.40 -6.60 -6.91
C ALA A 134 -12.77 -6.88 -7.56
N ALA A 135 -13.24 -6.00 -8.42
CA ALA A 135 -14.49 -6.18 -9.18
C ALA A 135 -14.45 -7.46 -10.02
N ASP A 136 -13.36 -7.68 -10.76
CA ASP A 136 -13.17 -8.86 -11.59
C ASP A 136 -13.09 -10.15 -10.77
N ALA A 137 -12.31 -10.13 -9.67
CA ALA A 137 -12.13 -11.28 -8.79
C ALA A 137 -13.43 -11.68 -8.09
N LEU A 138 -14.21 -10.70 -7.62
CA LEU A 138 -15.49 -10.91 -6.95
C LEU A 138 -16.65 -11.13 -7.94
N LYS A 139 -16.42 -10.94 -9.24
CA LYS A 139 -17.43 -10.92 -10.31
C LYS A 139 -18.57 -9.98 -9.96
N LYS A 140 -18.21 -8.75 -9.57
CA LYS A 140 -19.12 -7.68 -9.16
C LYS A 140 -19.01 -6.50 -10.12
N GLN A 141 -20.11 -5.79 -10.25
CA GLN A 141 -20.23 -4.59 -11.08
C GLN A 141 -20.90 -3.45 -10.31
N LEU A 142 -21.03 -2.29 -10.94
CA LEU A 142 -21.78 -1.16 -10.40
C LEU A 142 -23.19 -1.57 -9.97
N ASP A 143 -23.66 -0.95 -8.90
CA ASP A 143 -24.97 -1.18 -8.26
C ASP A 143 -25.18 -2.55 -7.62
N ASP A 144 -24.23 -3.48 -7.77
CA ASP A 144 -24.23 -4.70 -6.97
C ASP A 144 -24.02 -4.39 -5.49
N THR A 145 -24.44 -5.35 -4.66
CA THR A 145 -24.18 -5.31 -3.22
C THR A 145 -23.02 -6.24 -2.84
N LEU A 146 -22.06 -5.68 -2.12
CA LEU A 146 -21.01 -6.41 -1.42
C LEU A 146 -21.39 -6.55 0.05
N ARG A 147 -21.33 -7.77 0.62
CA ARG A 147 -21.59 -7.98 2.04
C ARG A 147 -20.29 -8.12 2.80
N ILE A 148 -20.02 -7.17 3.68
CA ILE A 148 -18.87 -7.19 4.59
C ILE A 148 -19.40 -7.49 5.98
N TYR A 149 -19.00 -8.62 6.56
CA TYR A 149 -19.50 -9.11 7.86
C TYR A 149 -21.03 -9.10 8.00
N GLY A 150 -21.73 -9.41 6.90
CA GLY A 150 -23.19 -9.43 6.84
C GLY A 150 -23.87 -8.09 6.53
N ILE A 151 -23.14 -6.97 6.65
CA ILE A 151 -23.65 -5.62 6.35
C ILE A 151 -23.57 -5.39 4.83
N PRO A 152 -24.67 -4.96 4.18
CA PRO A 152 -24.68 -4.67 2.75
C PRO A 152 -24.06 -3.30 2.44
N TYR A 153 -23.11 -3.28 1.51
CA TYR A 153 -22.52 -2.09 0.92
C TYR A 153 -22.86 -2.05 -0.57
N ARG A 154 -23.40 -0.94 -1.06
CA ARG A 154 -23.66 -0.76 -2.49
C ARG A 154 -22.38 -0.35 -3.19
N ILE A 155 -22.03 -1.04 -4.28
CA ILE A 155 -20.91 -0.67 -5.13
C ILE A 155 -21.35 0.54 -5.97
N VAL A 156 -20.80 1.71 -5.66
CA VAL A 156 -21.16 2.98 -6.33
C VAL A 156 -20.13 3.42 -7.36
N GLY A 157 -18.92 2.88 -7.28
CA GLY A 157 -17.81 3.23 -8.14
C GLY A 157 -16.85 2.07 -8.37
N ILE A 158 -16.16 2.09 -9.51
CA ILE A 158 -14.97 1.29 -9.77
C ILE A 158 -13.81 2.25 -10.00
N TYR A 159 -12.70 2.04 -9.29
CA TYR A 159 -11.49 2.85 -9.45
C TYR A 159 -10.33 2.07 -10.07
N GLU A 160 -9.41 2.82 -10.65
CA GLU A 160 -8.10 2.35 -11.12
C GLU A 160 -7.03 3.31 -10.62
N THR A 161 -5.98 2.79 -9.99
CA THR A 161 -4.85 3.58 -9.50
C THR A 161 -3.53 3.17 -10.16
N GLY A 162 -3.55 2.12 -10.98
CA GLY A 162 -2.36 1.50 -11.55
C GLY A 162 -1.60 0.62 -10.57
N GLN A 163 -2.08 0.52 -9.31
CA GLN A 163 -1.45 -0.25 -8.26
C GLN A 163 -2.22 -1.53 -7.96
N GLY A 164 -1.56 -2.66 -8.17
CA GLY A 164 -2.22 -3.96 -8.08
C GLY A 164 -2.80 -4.30 -6.71
N MET A 165 -2.19 -3.80 -5.62
CA MET A 165 -2.66 -4.06 -4.26
C MET A 165 -3.81 -3.13 -3.87
N GLU A 166 -3.75 -1.84 -4.21
CA GLU A 166 -4.88 -0.91 -4.01
C GLU A 166 -6.11 -1.37 -4.79
N GLU A 167 -5.92 -1.80 -6.04
CA GLU A 167 -7.03 -2.25 -6.88
C GLU A 167 -7.63 -3.60 -6.46
N SER A 168 -6.98 -4.33 -5.54
CA SER A 168 -7.51 -5.57 -4.96
C SER A 168 -8.43 -5.35 -3.75
N GLY A 169 -8.62 -4.10 -3.35
CA GLY A 169 -9.44 -3.69 -2.23
C GLY A 169 -10.66 -2.84 -2.60
N GLY A 170 -11.11 -2.06 -1.62
CA GLY A 170 -12.18 -1.10 -1.79
C GLY A 170 -12.12 0.04 -0.78
N VAL A 171 -12.68 1.18 -1.17
CA VAL A 171 -12.74 2.42 -0.41
C VAL A 171 -14.16 2.63 0.11
N VAL A 172 -14.29 2.96 1.38
CA VAL A 172 -15.56 3.30 2.05
C VAL A 172 -15.41 4.61 2.83
N ALA A 173 -16.52 5.14 3.35
CA ALA A 173 -16.48 6.26 4.28
C ALA A 173 -15.74 5.87 5.57
N LEU A 174 -15.01 6.83 6.18
CA LEU A 174 -14.23 6.61 7.39
C LEU A 174 -15.01 5.90 8.50
N ALA A 175 -16.25 6.34 8.76
CA ALA A 175 -17.12 5.75 9.77
C ALA A 175 -17.39 4.26 9.53
N ASP A 176 -17.59 3.85 8.27
CA ASP A 176 -17.77 2.45 7.92
C ASP A 176 -16.48 1.64 8.12
N ALA A 177 -15.34 2.18 7.72
CA ALA A 177 -14.06 1.52 7.91
C ALA A 177 -13.73 1.32 9.39
N GLN A 178 -14.03 2.30 10.25
CA GLN A 178 -13.91 2.17 11.71
C GLN A 178 -14.78 1.04 12.26
N VAL A 179 -16.00 0.87 11.74
CA VAL A 179 -16.87 -0.26 12.13
C VAL A 179 -16.30 -1.59 11.64
N ILE A 180 -15.85 -1.67 10.39
CA ILE A 180 -15.28 -2.88 9.79
C ILE A 180 -14.00 -3.31 10.53
N ALA A 181 -13.13 -2.35 10.83
CA ALA A 181 -11.86 -2.57 11.52
C ALA A 181 -12.00 -2.73 13.05
N GLN A 182 -13.21 -2.55 13.60
CA GLN A 182 -13.47 -2.47 15.04
C GLN A 182 -12.65 -1.37 15.77
N LYS A 183 -12.38 -0.26 15.08
CA LYS A 183 -11.61 0.91 15.55
C LYS A 183 -12.52 2.11 15.83
N GLN A 184 -13.42 1.99 16.81
CA GLN A 184 -14.33 3.09 17.12
C GLN A 184 -13.57 4.33 17.62
N ARG A 185 -13.72 5.47 16.91
CA ARG A 185 -13.02 6.74 17.18
C ARG A 185 -11.49 6.66 17.09
N GLN A 186 -10.99 5.64 16.41
CA GLN A 186 -9.57 5.45 16.17
C GLN A 186 -9.29 5.34 14.67
N VAL A 187 -8.07 5.65 14.29
CA VAL A 187 -7.60 5.64 12.90
C VAL A 187 -6.28 4.91 12.81
N SER A 188 -5.99 4.37 11.63
CA SER A 188 -4.70 3.72 11.36
C SER A 188 -3.60 4.74 11.10
N LEU A 189 -3.92 5.87 10.49
CA LEU A 189 -2.98 6.94 10.17
C LEU A 189 -3.67 8.28 10.02
N PHE A 190 -2.87 9.34 9.94
CA PHE A 190 -3.26 10.62 9.35
C PHE A 190 -2.37 10.94 8.17
N GLN A 191 -2.95 11.27 7.02
CA GLN A 191 -2.22 11.93 5.94
C GLN A 191 -2.31 13.44 6.16
N VAL A 192 -1.18 14.15 6.13
CA VAL A 192 -1.12 15.58 6.46
C VAL A 192 -0.55 16.35 5.27
N GLY A 193 -1.35 17.25 4.71
CA GLY A 193 -0.92 18.16 3.65
C GLY A 193 -0.37 19.45 4.25
N VAL A 194 0.71 19.96 3.67
CA VAL A 194 1.40 21.15 4.16
C VAL A 194 1.47 22.23 3.08
N ARG A 195 1.59 23.49 3.50
CA ARG A 195 1.67 24.61 2.57
C ARG A 195 2.98 24.52 1.76
N PRO A 196 2.95 24.85 0.44
CA PRO A 196 4.17 24.90 -0.36
C PRO A 196 5.24 25.83 0.24
N ASN A 197 6.52 25.41 0.16
CA ASN A 197 7.69 26.12 0.71
C ASN A 197 7.76 26.22 2.24
N SER A 198 7.00 25.41 2.97
CA SER A 198 7.12 25.33 4.43
C SER A 198 8.34 24.54 4.87
N ASP A 199 8.82 24.80 6.09
CA ASP A 199 9.87 23.99 6.72
C ASP A 199 9.27 22.66 7.21
N ILE A 200 9.35 21.64 6.35
CA ILE A 200 8.80 20.31 6.61
C ILE A 200 9.38 19.69 7.88
N ASP A 201 10.68 19.84 8.10
CA ASP A 201 11.35 19.20 9.23
C ASP A 201 10.91 19.86 10.54
N GLN A 202 10.66 21.18 10.53
CA GLN A 202 10.04 21.87 11.66
C GLN A 202 8.60 21.41 11.92
N ILE A 203 7.79 21.20 10.88
CA ILE A 203 6.42 20.69 11.02
C ILE A 203 6.41 19.29 11.60
N ILE A 204 7.27 18.39 11.10
CA ILE A 204 7.47 17.04 11.64
C ILE A 204 7.74 17.10 13.15
N GLN A 205 8.72 17.91 13.57
CA GLN A 205 9.04 18.06 14.99
C GLN A 205 7.86 18.59 15.82
N ARG A 206 7.07 19.53 15.28
CA ARG A 206 5.89 20.05 15.99
C ARG A 206 4.82 18.98 16.16
N ILE A 207 4.58 18.17 15.13
CA ILE A 207 3.63 17.06 15.18
C ILE A 207 4.09 16.03 16.21
N GLU A 208 5.34 15.56 16.14
CA GLU A 208 5.89 14.56 17.08
C GLU A 208 5.92 15.04 18.54
N ASN A 209 5.96 16.36 18.78
CA ASN A 209 5.85 16.91 20.13
C ASN A 209 4.41 16.90 20.69
N LEU A 210 3.39 16.64 19.86
CA LEU A 210 2.01 16.51 20.34
C LEU A 210 1.82 15.24 21.17
N ASP A 211 2.44 14.14 20.76
CA ASP A 211 2.30 12.85 21.42
C ASP A 211 3.56 12.02 21.22
N LYS A 212 4.00 11.29 22.26
CA LYS A 212 5.18 10.42 22.16
C LYS A 212 4.89 9.11 21.44
N ASP A 213 3.61 8.76 21.31
CA ASP A 213 3.17 7.52 20.71
C ASP A 213 2.94 7.65 19.20
N ILE A 214 3.34 8.76 18.57
CA ILE A 214 3.27 8.97 17.12
C ILE A 214 4.65 9.09 16.48
N THR A 215 4.72 8.77 15.21
CA THR A 215 5.89 8.95 14.35
C THR A 215 5.43 9.59 13.05
N VAL A 216 6.23 10.52 12.53
CA VAL A 216 5.92 11.23 11.29
C VAL A 216 6.98 10.94 10.25
N SER A 217 6.53 10.53 9.07
CA SER A 217 7.39 10.30 7.91
C SER A 217 6.91 11.14 6.73
N LYS A 218 7.84 11.54 5.86
CA LYS A 218 7.49 12.09 4.56
C LYS A 218 6.80 10.99 3.74
N ALA A 219 5.70 11.31 3.07
CA ALA A 219 4.99 10.33 2.25
C ALA A 219 5.87 9.76 1.13
N SER A 220 6.80 10.56 0.58
CA SER A 220 7.79 10.13 -0.41
C SER A 220 8.79 9.10 0.13
N ASP A 221 9.06 9.14 1.43
CA ASP A 221 10.08 8.32 2.07
C ASP A 221 9.43 7.08 2.73
N TYR A 222 8.09 7.05 2.76
CA TYR A 222 7.33 5.90 3.24
C TYR A 222 7.42 4.75 2.24
N SER A 223 8.47 3.97 2.38
CA SER A 223 8.50 2.60 1.91
C SER A 223 8.21 1.72 3.12
N SER A 224 7.26 0.79 2.98
CA SER A 224 6.89 -0.14 4.04
C SER A 224 8.13 -0.69 4.75
N SER A 225 8.18 -0.48 6.07
CA SER A 225 9.23 -0.85 7.02
C SER A 225 10.51 -1.36 6.35
N GLU A 226 11.60 -0.59 6.38
CA GLU A 226 12.94 -1.01 5.89
C GLU A 226 13.26 -2.47 6.20
N GLN A 227 12.77 -2.96 7.35
CA GLN A 227 12.90 -4.34 7.81
C GLN A 227 12.17 -5.42 6.99
N TRP A 228 10.98 -5.15 6.45
CA TRP A 228 10.24 -6.10 5.59
C TRP A 228 10.90 -6.20 4.21
N THR A 229 11.25 -5.05 3.62
CA THR A 229 12.00 -4.97 2.35
C THR A 229 13.38 -5.61 2.49
N ALA A 230 14.09 -5.37 3.60
CA ALA A 230 15.37 -6.01 3.91
C ALA A 230 15.23 -7.54 4.08
N SER A 231 14.12 -8.02 4.65
CA SER A 231 13.85 -9.46 4.78
C SER A 231 13.60 -10.11 3.42
N LEU A 232 12.78 -9.50 2.56
CA LEU A 232 12.50 -10.01 1.20
C LEU A 232 13.75 -10.01 0.32
N THR A 233 14.52 -8.92 0.33
CA THR A 233 15.80 -8.85 -0.38
C THR A 233 16.80 -9.85 0.20
N GLY A 234 16.87 -10.00 1.52
CA GLY A 234 17.68 -11.02 2.19
C GLY A 234 17.34 -12.45 1.74
N PHE A 235 16.05 -12.79 1.63
CA PHE A 235 15.62 -14.08 1.07
C PHE A 235 16.00 -14.24 -0.40
N ALA A 236 15.83 -13.19 -1.21
CA ALA A 236 16.21 -13.20 -2.62
C ALA A 236 17.72 -13.44 -2.79
N TRP A 237 18.56 -12.78 -1.99
CA TRP A 237 20.01 -13.01 -1.95
C TRP A 237 20.36 -14.41 -1.46
N GLY A 238 19.67 -14.94 -0.45
CA GLY A 238 19.85 -16.30 0.02
C GLY A 238 19.59 -17.34 -1.07
N ILE A 239 18.47 -17.20 -1.80
CA ILE A 239 18.14 -18.06 -2.93
C ILE A 239 19.17 -17.89 -4.06
N ALA A 240 19.61 -16.67 -4.34
CA ALA A 240 20.62 -16.41 -5.36
C ALA A 240 21.97 -17.07 -5.05
N ILE A 241 22.42 -17.03 -3.79
CA ILE A 241 23.65 -17.70 -3.36
C ILE A 241 23.52 -19.22 -3.54
N ILE A 242 22.38 -19.81 -3.16
CA ILE A 242 22.12 -21.23 -3.37
C ILE A 242 22.15 -21.57 -4.87
N ALA A 243 21.55 -20.74 -5.72
CA ALA A 243 21.54 -20.93 -7.17
C ALA A 243 22.93 -20.78 -7.82
N ILE A 244 23.84 -20.02 -7.22
CA ILE A 244 25.24 -19.91 -7.68
C ILE A 244 26.08 -21.11 -7.22
N LEU A 245 25.73 -21.71 -6.07
CA LEU A 245 26.46 -22.85 -5.48
C LEU A 245 26.07 -24.21 -6.09
N ILE A 246 24.91 -24.32 -6.73
CA ILE A 246 24.42 -25.54 -7.43
C ILE A 246 24.79 -25.47 -8.91
#